data_AF-A0A2G9HI51-F1
#
_entry.id   AF-A0A2G9HI51-F1
#
_cell.length_a   1.000
_cell.length_b   1.000
_cell.length_c   1.000
_cell.angle_alpha   90.00
_cell.angle_beta   90.00
_cell.angle_gamma   90.00
#
_symmetry.space_group_name_H-M   'P 1'
#
loop_
_entity.id
_entity.type
_entity.pdbx_description
1 polymer ?
#
loop_
_entity_poly.entity_id
_entity_poly.type
_entity_poly.pdbx_seq_one_letter_code
_entity_poly.pdbx_strand_id
1 'polypeptide(L)'
;MKKGIYSMLTALLDAMTMDPTDWWLTDGSQTPKLAEVAKKSYVHNVKRNRLNCSRANKLVFFHSYIHLQSRFCESYKYGPYKKWDMDLDDSYLKEFFTKLAKIKYESLDANYCGT
;
A
#
# COMPACT_ATOMS: atom_id res chain seq x y z
N MET A 1 -7.38 -5.98 -22.78
CA MET A 1 -5.99 -5.72 -22.35
C MET A 1 -5.64 -6.71 -21.24
N LYS A 2 -4.49 -7.40 -21.32
CA LYS A 2 -4.07 -8.32 -20.25
C LYS A 2 -3.62 -7.48 -19.05
N LYS A 3 -4.22 -7.73 -17.88
CA LYS A 3 -3.80 -7.13 -16.61
C LYS A 3 -2.38 -7.61 -16.27
N GLY A 4 -1.48 -6.68 -15.93
CA GLY A 4 -0.12 -7.01 -15.49
C GLY A 4 -0.12 -7.62 -14.09
N ILE A 5 0.93 -8.35 -13.71
CA ILE A 5 0.96 -9.11 -12.45
C ILE A 5 0.71 -8.27 -11.20
N TYR A 6 1.16 -7.01 -11.19
CA TYR A 6 0.98 -6.09 -10.06
C TYR A 6 -0.46 -5.61 -9.87
N SER A 7 -1.34 -5.92 -10.83
CA SER A 7 -2.78 -5.65 -10.72
C SER A 7 -3.60 -6.89 -10.34
N MET A 8 -2.94 -8.03 -10.08
CA MET A 8 -3.58 -9.22 -9.52
C MET A 8 -3.78 -9.04 -8.03
N LEU A 9 -4.94 -9.49 -7.53
CA LEU A 9 -5.29 -9.42 -6.12
C LEU A 9 -4.27 -10.15 -5.23
N THR A 10 -3.67 -11.24 -5.72
CA THR A 10 -2.62 -11.99 -5.02
C THR A 10 -1.38 -11.13 -4.77
N ALA A 11 -0.83 -10.51 -5.83
CA ALA A 11 0.33 -9.64 -5.71
C ALA A 11 0.05 -8.42 -4.81
N LEU A 12 -1.19 -7.93 -4.77
CA LEU A 12 -1.59 -6.82 -3.88
C LEU A 12 -1.75 -7.25 -2.42
N LEU A 13 -2.22 -8.47 -2.17
CA LEU A 13 -2.28 -9.04 -0.82
C LEU A 13 -0.87 -9.32 -0.29
N ASP A 14 -0.02 -9.93 -1.12
CA ASP A 14 1.37 -10.23 -0.76
C ASP A 14 2.15 -8.94 -0.47
N ALA A 15 1.90 -7.85 -1.20
CA ALA A 15 2.52 -6.55 -0.94
C ALA A 15 2.17 -5.95 0.43
N MET A 16 1.06 -6.39 1.03
CA MET A 16 0.55 -5.92 2.32
C MET A 16 0.96 -6.82 3.49
N THR A 17 1.20 -8.10 3.23
CA THR A 17 1.50 -9.11 4.26
C THR A 17 2.98 -9.43 4.37
N MET A 18 3.71 -9.35 3.26
CA MET A 18 5.14 -9.67 3.21
C MET A 18 6.00 -8.46 3.56
N ASP A 19 7.22 -8.70 4.05
CA ASP A 19 8.24 -7.66 4.02
C ASP A 19 8.43 -7.22 2.56
N PRO A 20 8.59 -5.91 2.28
CA PRO A 20 8.80 -5.41 0.93
C PRO A 20 9.95 -6.10 0.19
N THR A 21 10.97 -6.60 0.88
CA THR A 21 12.07 -7.39 0.29
C THR A 21 11.58 -8.73 -0.24
N ASP A 22 10.74 -9.43 0.53
CA ASP A 22 10.20 -10.74 0.20
C ASP A 22 9.16 -10.64 -0.92
N TRP A 23 8.35 -9.57 -0.91
CA TRP A 23 7.43 -9.28 -2.01
C TRP A 23 8.17 -9.10 -3.35
N TRP A 24 9.26 -8.30 -3.36
CA TRP A 24 10.08 -8.12 -4.56
C TRP A 24 10.85 -9.39 -4.97
N LEU A 25 11.04 -10.36 -4.07
CA LEU A 25 11.61 -11.67 -4.41
C LEU A 25 10.56 -12.57 -5.08
N THR A 26 9.31 -12.54 -4.61
CA THR A 26 8.21 -13.35 -5.12
C THR A 26 7.66 -12.81 -6.44
N ASP A 27 7.33 -11.52 -6.50
CA ASP A 27 6.62 -10.90 -7.63
C ASP A 27 7.51 -10.01 -8.51
N GLY A 28 8.75 -9.75 -8.09
CA GLY A 28 9.68 -8.88 -8.81
C GLY A 28 10.34 -9.51 -10.04
N SER A 29 10.14 -10.81 -10.28
CA SER A 29 10.79 -11.58 -11.36
C SER A 29 10.50 -11.04 -12.76
N GLN A 30 9.34 -10.41 -12.97
CA GLN A 30 8.99 -9.79 -14.26
C GLN A 30 9.63 -8.41 -14.48
N THR A 31 10.19 -7.80 -13.44
CA THR A 31 10.88 -6.50 -13.54
C THR A 31 12.19 -6.50 -12.73
N PRO A 32 13.19 -7.35 -13.07
CA PRO A 32 14.35 -7.61 -12.23
C PRO A 32 15.21 -6.35 -11.94
N LYS A 33 15.35 -5.45 -12.92
CA LYS A 33 16.04 -4.15 -12.73
C LYS A 33 15.30 -3.24 -11.74
N LEU A 34 13.96 -3.24 -11.79
CA LEU A 34 13.15 -2.44 -10.88
C LEU A 34 13.18 -3.02 -9.46
N ALA A 35 13.11 -4.35 -9.34
CA ALA A 35 13.24 -5.05 -8.06
C ALA A 35 14.58 -4.77 -7.36
N GLU A 36 15.69 -4.75 -8.12
CA GLU A 36 17.02 -4.43 -7.56
C GLU A 36 17.10 -2.98 -7.02
N VAL A 37 16.57 -2.02 -7.79
CA VAL A 37 16.49 -0.62 -7.37
C VAL A 37 15.60 -0.46 -6.16
N ALA A 38 14.44 -1.13 -6.14
CA ALA A 38 13.51 -1.08 -5.02
C ALA A 38 14.11 -1.63 -3.73
N LYS A 39 14.84 -2.76 -3.79
CA LYS A 39 15.56 -3.33 -2.63
C LYS A 39 16.62 -2.37 -2.08
N LYS A 40 17.46 -1.80 -2.95
CA LYS A 40 18.48 -0.82 -2.54
C LYS A 40 17.84 0.42 -1.93
N SER A 41 16.80 0.96 -2.56
CA SER A 41 16.07 2.13 -2.06
C SER A 41 15.37 1.86 -0.73
N TYR A 42 14.75 0.69 -0.55
CA TYR A 42 14.02 0.31 0.65
C TYR A 42 14.95 0.26 1.88
N VAL A 43 16.08 -0.44 1.79
CA VAL A 43 17.06 -0.54 2.88
C VAL A 43 17.59 0.85 3.28
N HIS A 44 17.85 1.71 2.30
CA HIS A 44 18.33 3.07 2.56
C HIS A 44 17.26 4.01 3.10
N ASN A 45 16.00 3.86 2.66
CA ASN A 45 14.90 4.71 3.07
C ASN A 45 14.28 4.28 4.40
N VAL A 46 14.08 3.00 4.71
CA VAL A 46 13.45 2.58 5.98
C VAL A 46 14.27 3.04 7.19
N LYS A 47 15.60 2.98 7.09
CA LYS A 47 16.49 3.45 8.16
C LYS A 47 16.52 4.97 8.29
N ARG A 48 16.36 5.72 7.20
CA ARG A 48 16.45 7.20 7.18
C ARG A 48 15.10 7.92 7.28
N ASN A 49 14.02 7.29 6.84
CA ASN A 49 12.65 7.81 6.82
C ASN A 49 11.76 7.17 7.89
N ARG A 50 12.33 6.56 8.93
CA ARG A 50 11.54 6.12 10.09
C ARG A 50 10.87 7.35 10.72
N LEU A 51 9.63 7.60 10.32
CA LEU A 51 8.85 8.74 10.76
C LEU A 51 8.51 8.52 12.23
N ASN A 52 8.79 9.53 13.07
CA ASN A 52 8.21 9.53 14.40
C ASN A 52 6.68 9.68 14.30
N CYS A 53 5.93 9.09 15.24
CA CYS A 53 4.47 9.09 15.19
C CYS A 53 3.87 10.51 15.11
N SER A 54 4.51 11.50 15.75
CA SER A 54 4.07 12.90 15.68
C SER A 54 4.19 13.49 14.27
N ARG A 55 5.26 13.15 13.54
CA ARG A 55 5.54 13.60 12.17
C ARG A 55 4.64 12.88 11.17
N ALA A 56 4.37 11.59 11.40
CA ALA A 56 3.39 10.85 10.62
C ALA A 56 1.98 11.47 10.77
N ASN A 57 1.54 11.76 11.99
CA ASN A 57 0.24 12.42 12.23
C ASN A 57 0.13 13.79 11.56
N LYS A 58 1.18 14.61 11.64
CA LYS A 58 1.23 15.91 10.94
C LYS A 58 1.15 15.74 9.42
N LEU A 59 1.87 14.76 8.86
CA LEU A 59 1.86 14.48 7.43
C LEU A 59 0.46 14.03 6.97
N VAL A 60 -0.20 13.15 7.72
CA VAL A 60 -1.58 12.73 7.45
C VAL A 60 -2.51 13.93 7.49
N PHE A 61 -2.39 14.80 8.50
CA PHE A 61 -3.19 16.03 8.59
C PHE A 61 -3.01 16.94 7.38
N PHE A 62 -1.76 17.26 7.00
CA PHE A 62 -1.49 18.09 5.84
C PHE A 62 -1.93 17.44 4.53
N HIS A 63 -1.74 16.12 4.40
CA HIS A 63 -2.20 15.37 3.24
C HIS A 63 -3.72 15.49 3.08
N SER A 64 -4.48 15.20 4.15
CA SER A 64 -5.94 15.33 4.16
C SER A 64 -6.40 16.76 3.85
N TYR A 65 -5.70 17.78 4.37
CA TYR A 65 -6.00 19.17 4.08
C TYR A 65 -5.77 19.53 2.61
N ILE A 66 -4.61 19.17 2.04
CA ILE A 66 -4.30 19.39 0.62
C ILE A 66 -5.30 18.66 -0.26
N HIS A 67 -5.68 17.44 0.12
CA HIS A 67 -6.65 16.63 -0.58
C HIS A 67 -8.02 17.31 -0.62
N LEU A 68 -8.49 17.79 0.52
CA LEU A 68 -9.75 18.55 0.63
C LEU A 68 -9.72 19.81 -0.25
N GLN A 69 -8.62 20.57 -0.22
CA GLN A 69 -8.46 21.78 -1.03
C GLN A 69 -8.42 21.45 -2.53
N SER A 70 -7.77 20.35 -2.90
CA SER A 70 -7.61 19.95 -4.31
C SER A 70 -8.95 19.59 -4.96
N ARG A 71 -9.95 19.11 -4.20
CA ARG A 71 -11.30 18.81 -4.71
C ARG A 71 -12.01 20.03 -5.34
N PHE A 72 -11.63 21.23 -4.95
CA PHE A 72 -12.19 22.46 -5.52
C PHE A 72 -11.50 22.88 -6.83
N CYS A 73 -10.44 22.18 -7.24
CA CYS A 73 -9.72 22.45 -8.47
C CYS A 73 -10.22 21.57 -9.64
N GLU A 74 -10.51 22.18 -10.78
CA GLU A 74 -10.95 21.48 -12.00
C GLU A 74 -9.92 20.46 -12.50
N SER A 75 -8.62 20.77 -12.41
CA SER A 75 -7.56 19.84 -12.82
C SER A 75 -7.48 18.59 -11.94
N TYR A 76 -8.01 18.64 -10.73
CA TYR A 76 -8.11 17.48 -9.86
C TYR A 76 -9.33 16.62 -10.22
N LYS A 77 -10.49 17.24 -10.51
CA LYS A 77 -11.73 16.56 -10.91
C LYS A 77 -11.64 15.82 -12.25
N TYR A 78 -10.85 16.35 -13.19
CA TYR A 78 -10.74 15.81 -14.55
C TYR A 78 -9.33 15.34 -14.93
N GLY A 79 -8.34 15.54 -14.06
CA GLY A 79 -6.96 15.14 -14.31
C GLY A 79 -6.61 13.73 -13.79
N PRO A 80 -5.32 13.37 -13.85
CA PRO A 80 -4.84 12.03 -13.47
C PRO A 80 -5.10 11.67 -12.00
N TYR A 81 -5.34 12.68 -11.16
CA TYR A 81 -5.60 12.54 -9.72
C TYR A 81 -7.06 12.29 -9.37
N LYS A 82 -8.00 12.36 -10.33
CA LYS A 82 -9.43 12.04 -10.13
C LYS A 82 -9.64 10.67 -9.47
N LYS A 83 -8.73 9.72 -9.74
CA LYS A 83 -8.78 8.35 -9.23
C LYS A 83 -8.48 8.23 -7.73
N TRP A 84 -7.95 9.28 -7.11
CA TRP A 84 -7.61 9.28 -5.69
C TRP A 84 -8.86 9.38 -4.79
N ASP A 85 -9.97 9.90 -5.34
CA ASP A 85 -11.29 9.92 -4.70
C ASP A 85 -12.26 8.91 -5.32
N MET A 86 -11.79 8.07 -6.25
CA MET A 86 -12.61 6.94 -6.67
C MET A 86 -12.62 5.93 -5.54
N ASP A 87 -13.79 5.71 -4.96
CA ASP A 87 -14.05 4.51 -4.17
C ASP A 87 -13.59 3.33 -5.04
N LEU A 88 -12.55 2.63 -4.59
CA LEU A 88 -12.27 1.29 -5.05
C LEU A 88 -13.61 0.55 -4.96
N ASP A 89 -14.07 -0.07 -6.06
CA ASP A 89 -15.39 -0.72 -6.11
C ASP A 89 -15.68 -1.40 -4.76
N ASP A 90 -16.82 -1.07 -4.17
CA ASP A 90 -17.17 -1.48 -2.81
C ASP A 90 -17.05 -3.01 -2.66
N SER A 91 -17.25 -3.76 -3.76
CA SER A 91 -16.93 -5.18 -3.87
C SER A 91 -15.44 -5.51 -3.66
N TYR A 92 -14.55 -4.81 -4.36
CA TYR A 92 -13.10 -4.94 -4.24
C TYR A 92 -12.58 -4.48 -2.87
N LEU A 93 -13.07 -3.36 -2.35
CA LEU A 93 -12.75 -2.90 -0.99
C LEU A 93 -13.22 -3.89 0.05
N LYS A 94 -14.44 -4.40 -0.07
CA LYS A 94 -15.00 -5.33 0.89
C LYS A 94 -14.27 -6.66 0.89
N GLU A 95 -13.91 -7.18 -0.28
CA GLU A 95 -13.04 -8.37 -0.38
C GLU A 95 -11.66 -8.10 0.22
N PHE A 96 -11.07 -6.94 -0.08
CA PHE A 96 -9.78 -6.51 0.43
C PHE A 96 -9.79 -6.34 1.96
N PHE A 97 -10.76 -5.61 2.53
CA PHE A 97 -10.93 -5.42 3.97
C PHE A 97 -11.27 -6.72 4.70
N THR A 98 -12.04 -7.61 4.07
CA THR A 98 -12.35 -8.94 4.64
C THR A 98 -11.10 -9.80 4.73
N LYS A 99 -10.24 -9.78 3.69
CA LYS A 99 -8.94 -10.48 3.74
C LYS A 99 -7.99 -9.83 4.75
N LEU A 100 -7.95 -8.49 4.83
CA LEU A 100 -7.16 -7.78 5.85
C LEU A 100 -7.58 -8.12 7.27
N ALA A 101 -8.89 -8.16 7.55
CA ALA A 101 -9.41 -8.53 8.85
C ALA A 101 -9.02 -9.96 9.24
N LYS A 102 -9.06 -10.90 8.28
CA LYS A 102 -8.64 -12.29 8.48
C LYS A 102 -7.14 -12.40 8.81
N ILE A 103 -6.27 -11.72 8.05
CA ILE A 103 -4.82 -11.72 8.28
C ILE A 103 -4.47 -11.11 9.65
N LYS A 104 -5.18 -10.05 10.04
CA LYS A 104 -4.98 -9.40 11.36
C LYS A 104 -5.43 -10.31 12.51
N TYR A 105 -6.47 -11.12 12.31
CA TYR A 105 -6.94 -12.09 13.29
C TYR A 105 -5.97 -13.27 13.43
N GLU A 106 -5.48 -13.82 12.31
CA GLU A 106 -4.52 -14.93 12.28
C GLU A 106 -3.15 -14.56 12.88
N SER A 107 -2.70 -13.30 12.71
CA SER A 107 -1.46 -12.80 13.35
C SER A 107 -1.61 -12.50 14.85
N LEU A 108 -2.83 -12.31 15.35
CA LEU A 108 -3.11 -12.22 16.79
C LEU A 108 -3.18 -13.62 17.42
N ASP A 109 -3.77 -14.61 16.75
CA ASP A 109 -3.83 -15.99 17.21
C ASP A 109 -2.44 -16.66 17.24
N ALA A 110 -1.52 -16.29 16.34
CA ALA A 110 -0.13 -16.75 16.36
C ALA A 110 0.67 -16.27 17.60
N ASN A 111 0.17 -15.27 18.33
CA ASN A 111 0.74 -14.79 19.59
C ASN A 111 -0.01 -15.34 20.84
N TYR A 112 -1.02 -16.18 20.64
CA TYR A 112 -1.80 -16.84 21.69
C TYR A 112 -1.65 -18.36 21.59
N CYS A 113 -0.42 -18.86 21.65
CA CYS A 113 -0.17 -20.23 22.07
C CYS A 113 1.10 -20.25 22.92
N GLY A 114 0.92 -20.12 24.24
CA GLY A 114 2.02 -20.25 25.21
C GLY A 114 1.86 -19.46 26.50
N THR A 115 0.87 -19.81 27.33
CA THR A 115 1.02 -20.00 28.78
C THR A 115 0.07 -21.09 29.24
#